data_AF-A0A0A2V379-F1
#
_entry.id   AF-A0A0A2V379-F1
#
_cell.length_a   1.000
_cell.length_b   1.000
_cell.length_c   1.000
_cell.angle_alpha   90.00
_cell.angle_beta   90.00
_cell.angle_gamma   90.00
#
_symmetry.space_group_name_H-M   'P 1'
#
loop_
_entity.id
_entity.type
_entity.pdbx_description
1 polymer ?
#
loop_
_entity_poly.entity_id
_entity_poly.type
_entity_poly.pdbx_seq_one_letter_code
_entity_poly.pdbx_strand_id
1 'polypeptide(L)'
;MSTIGSVVSKSSQNTVTVLNIGDTNGVLHQKPIRPALVIFSRNAIGSNKLAITSIRIDEKTAANTERCDCRKANNSCVITSVEQSKGKSYLEAERFVAKEGLEDFDVGNLGFARRKEYPHAEFKGLKRVSISFRSSDERKSFAGYKCGCKSNTWGNLNKCIGAGHQGILGEVKAVGQQELRAYHRAGENHADIVIGQAPTAV
;
A
#
# COMPACT_ATOMS: atom_id res chain seq x y z
N MET A 1 21.15 -25.46 24.47
CA MET A 1 20.03 -25.21 23.53
C MET A 1 19.38 -23.90 23.92
N SER A 2 19.59 -22.83 23.16
CA SER A 2 18.92 -21.55 23.42
C SER A 2 17.63 -21.50 22.60
N THR A 3 16.50 -21.49 23.29
CA THR A 3 15.17 -21.38 22.67
C THR A 3 14.95 -19.92 22.27
N ILE A 4 14.93 -19.63 20.97
CA ILE A 4 14.53 -18.31 20.46
C ILE A 4 13.00 -18.24 20.57
N GLY A 5 12.51 -17.56 21.60
CA GLY A 5 11.09 -17.26 21.76
C GLY A 5 10.78 -15.87 21.22
N SER A 6 9.92 -15.74 20.22
CA SER A 6 9.34 -14.45 19.86
C SER A 6 8.08 -14.23 20.68
N VAL A 7 8.05 -13.16 21.48
CA VAL A 7 6.84 -12.73 22.17
C VAL A 7 6.26 -11.59 21.36
N VAL A 8 5.32 -11.91 20.47
CA VAL A 8 4.51 -10.88 19.80
C VAL A 8 3.55 -10.33 20.85
N SER A 9 3.88 -9.20 21.46
CA SER A 9 2.96 -8.54 22.38
C SER A 9 1.73 -8.06 21.61
N LYS A 10 0.54 -8.44 22.08
CA LYS A 10 -0.76 -8.13 21.45
C LYS A 10 -1.06 -6.62 21.35
N SER A 11 -0.16 -5.74 21.79
CA SER A 11 -0.30 -4.28 21.76
C SER A 11 0.67 -3.56 20.83
N SER A 12 1.70 -4.21 20.25
CA SER A 12 2.59 -3.55 19.28
C SER A 12 2.19 -3.91 17.85
N GLN A 13 1.43 -3.02 17.21
CA GLN A 13 1.11 -3.08 15.79
C GLN A 13 2.39 -3.14 14.94
N ASN A 14 2.72 -4.34 14.43
CA ASN A 14 3.54 -4.67 13.26
C ASN A 14 4.97 -4.11 13.10
N THR A 15 5.50 -3.29 14.00
CA THR A 15 6.72 -2.50 13.73
C THR A 15 7.90 -2.83 14.64
N VAL A 16 7.67 -3.57 15.72
CA VAL A 16 8.68 -3.87 16.75
C VAL A 16 8.55 -5.33 17.16
N THR A 17 9.55 -6.15 16.84
CA THR A 17 9.63 -7.55 17.30
C THR A 17 10.72 -7.62 18.37
N VAL A 18 10.34 -7.94 19.61
CA VAL A 18 11.32 -8.19 20.68
C VAL A 18 11.83 -9.63 20.54
N LEU A 19 13.14 -9.76 20.37
CA LEU A 19 13.88 -11.02 20.30
C LEU A 19 14.53 -11.27 21.67
N ASN A 20 14.08 -12.30 22.38
CA ASN A 20 14.77 -12.74 23.59
C ASN A 20 15.82 -13.79 23.23
N ILE A 21 17.08 -13.47 23.46
CA ILE A 21 18.22 -14.38 23.28
C ILE A 21 18.94 -14.47 24.63
N GLY A 22 18.61 -15.49 25.42
CA GLY A 22 19.13 -15.65 26.78
C GLY A 22 18.74 -14.48 27.68
N ASP A 23 19.73 -13.86 28.33
CA ASP A 23 19.55 -12.70 29.22
C ASP A 23 19.56 -11.35 28.47
N THR A 24 19.66 -11.39 27.14
CA THR A 24 19.67 -10.20 26.29
C THR A 24 18.39 -10.08 25.46
N ASN A 25 17.77 -8.91 25.55
CA ASN A 25 16.61 -8.54 24.73
C ASN A 25 17.11 -7.70 23.54
N GLY A 26 16.94 -8.22 22.33
CA GLY A 26 17.10 -7.47 21.09
C GLY A 26 15.76 -6.95 20.61
N VAL A 27 15.74 -5.82 19.91
CA VAL A 27 14.50 -5.25 19.35
C VAL A 27 14.68 -5.06 17.85
N LEU A 28 13.92 -5.80 17.06
CA LEU A 28 13.88 -5.66 15.61
C LEU A 28 12.81 -4.65 15.22
N HIS A 29 13.25 -3.43 14.88
CA HIS A 29 12.40 -2.41 14.29
C HIS A 29 12.30 -2.61 12.78
N GLN A 30 11.14 -3.12 12.31
CA GLN A 30 10.88 -3.22 10.88
C GLN A 30 9.98 -2.10 10.41
N LYS A 31 10.44 -1.39 9.37
CA LYS A 31 9.63 -0.38 8.69
C LYS A 31 8.38 -1.06 8.11
N PRO A 32 7.18 -0.53 8.36
CA PRO A 32 5.95 -1.15 7.88
C PRO A 32 5.90 -1.13 6.36
N ILE A 33 5.30 -2.19 5.80
CA ILE A 33 5.12 -2.33 4.37
C ILE A 33 4.03 -1.35 3.93
N ARG A 34 4.30 -0.55 2.92
CA ARG A 34 3.26 0.31 2.34
C ARG A 34 2.11 -0.53 1.81
N PRO A 35 0.85 -0.15 2.10
CA PRO A 35 -0.31 -0.80 1.51
C PRO A 35 -0.20 -0.85 -0.01
N ALA A 36 -0.78 -1.89 -0.62
CA ALA A 36 -0.72 -2.08 -2.05
C ALA A 36 -2.13 -2.19 -2.65
N LEU A 37 -2.35 -1.52 -3.78
CA LEU A 37 -3.45 -1.81 -4.69
C LEU A 37 -2.99 -2.94 -5.62
N VAL A 38 -3.62 -4.11 -5.49
CA VAL A 38 -3.33 -5.27 -6.34
C VAL A 38 -4.43 -5.40 -7.39
N ILE A 39 -4.03 -5.43 -8.64
CA ILE A 39 -4.92 -5.53 -9.80
C ILE A 39 -4.61 -6.82 -10.53
N PHE A 40 -5.61 -7.71 -10.56
CA PHE A 40 -5.62 -8.88 -11.42
C PHE A 40 -6.22 -8.47 -12.76
N SER A 41 -5.45 -8.64 -13.83
CA SER A 41 -5.84 -8.15 -15.16
C SER A 41 -5.58 -9.20 -16.23
N ARG A 42 -6.40 -9.15 -17.28
CA ARG A 42 -6.18 -9.86 -18.53
C ARG A 42 -6.10 -8.83 -19.64
N ASN A 43 -5.08 -8.91 -20.48
CA ASN A 43 -4.98 -7.99 -21.61
C ASN A 43 -6.07 -8.32 -22.64
N ALA A 44 -7.02 -7.41 -22.83
CA ALA A 44 -8.08 -7.56 -23.83
C ALA A 44 -7.56 -7.39 -25.28
N ILE A 45 -6.43 -6.72 -25.47
CA ILE A 45 -5.86 -6.41 -26.78
C ILE A 45 -4.55 -7.19 -26.96
N GLY A 46 -4.59 -8.24 -27.80
CA GLY A 46 -3.42 -9.04 -28.16
C GLY A 46 -3.34 -10.36 -27.39
N SER A 47 -2.20 -10.60 -26.74
CA SER A 47 -1.76 -11.92 -26.24
C SER A 47 -2.61 -12.56 -25.13
N ASN A 48 -3.71 -11.93 -24.70
CA ASN A 48 -4.63 -12.48 -23.70
C ASN A 48 -3.97 -12.88 -22.36
N LYS A 49 -2.79 -12.30 -22.09
CA LYS A 49 -1.95 -12.63 -20.93
C LYS A 49 -2.60 -12.15 -19.63
N LEU A 50 -2.54 -13.02 -18.63
CA LEU A 50 -2.88 -12.70 -17.25
C LEU A 50 -1.71 -11.93 -16.62
N ALA A 51 -2.02 -10.90 -15.85
CA ALA A 51 -1.03 -10.14 -15.12
C ALA A 51 -1.52 -9.68 -13.74
N ILE A 52 -0.65 -9.77 -12.75
CA ILE A 52 -0.81 -9.19 -11.41
C ILE A 52 -0.01 -7.89 -11.39
N THR A 53 -0.68 -6.77 -11.14
CA THR A 53 -0.02 -5.48 -10.94
C THR A 53 -0.19 -5.05 -9.50
N SER A 54 0.90 -4.88 -8.77
CA SER A 54 0.95 -4.36 -7.40
C SER A 54 1.38 -2.90 -7.45
N ILE A 55 0.66 -2.00 -6.79
CA ILE A 55 0.98 -0.56 -6.75
C ILE A 55 1.06 -0.14 -5.30
N ARG A 56 2.22 0.35 -4.86
CA ARG A 56 2.39 0.87 -3.50
C ARG A 56 1.61 2.18 -3.33
N ILE A 57 0.85 2.24 -2.25
CA ILE A 57 0.08 3.41 -1.84
C ILE A 57 0.89 4.17 -0.79
N ASP A 58 1.15 5.44 -1.06
CA ASP A 58 1.76 6.36 -0.10
C ASP A 58 0.89 7.62 0.10
N GLU A 59 1.42 8.59 0.84
CA GLU A 59 0.72 9.83 1.14
C GLU A 59 0.32 10.65 -0.11
N LYS A 60 1.10 10.53 -1.19
CA LYS A 60 0.95 11.27 -2.45
C LYS A 60 0.15 10.49 -3.49
N THR A 61 -0.12 9.20 -3.25
CA THR A 61 -1.06 8.40 -4.03
C THR A 61 -2.49 8.83 -3.74
N ALA A 62 -3.24 9.22 -4.77
CA ALA A 62 -4.63 9.64 -4.63
C ALA A 62 -5.43 9.43 -5.92
N ALA A 63 -6.75 9.39 -5.79
CA ALA A 63 -7.64 9.55 -6.91
C ALA A 63 -7.60 11.00 -7.42
N ASN A 64 -7.33 11.19 -8.70
CA ASN A 64 -7.30 12.49 -9.35
C ASN A 64 -8.67 12.81 -9.96
N THR A 65 -9.47 13.61 -9.26
CA THR A 65 -10.79 14.05 -9.72
C THR A 65 -10.74 14.96 -10.94
N GLU A 66 -9.57 15.49 -11.31
CA GLU A 66 -9.44 16.37 -12.48
C GLU A 66 -9.40 15.59 -13.80
N ARG A 67 -9.17 14.27 -13.76
CA ARG A 67 -9.11 13.39 -14.94
C ARG A 67 -10.46 12.87 -15.42
N CYS A 68 -11.51 13.08 -14.64
CA CYS A 68 -12.85 12.60 -14.90
C CYS A 68 -13.89 13.67 -14.52
N ASP A 69 -15.16 13.41 -14.81
CA ASP A 69 -16.29 14.25 -14.36
C ASP A 69 -16.50 14.26 -12.84
N CYS A 70 -15.58 13.64 -12.10
CA CYS A 70 -15.55 13.55 -10.64
C CYS A 70 -15.39 14.90 -9.93
N ARG A 71 -15.18 16.01 -10.66
CA ARG A 71 -15.03 17.36 -10.09
C ARG A 71 -16.29 17.87 -9.39
N LYS A 72 -17.46 17.33 -9.75
CA LYS A 72 -18.78 17.66 -9.14
C LYS A 72 -19.11 16.61 -8.08
N ALA A 73 -19.69 17.01 -6.94
CA ALA A 73 -20.06 16.07 -5.87
C ALA A 73 -21.12 15.04 -6.36
N ASN A 74 -22.12 15.50 -7.10
CA ASN A 74 -23.21 14.67 -7.63
C ASN A 74 -22.90 14.11 -9.04
N ASN A 75 -21.63 13.78 -9.31
CA ASN A 75 -21.29 13.17 -10.59
C ASN A 75 -21.77 11.71 -10.67
N SER A 76 -22.06 11.27 -11.89
CA SER A 76 -22.35 9.89 -12.26
C SER A 76 -21.12 9.17 -12.83
N CYS A 77 -19.91 9.71 -12.62
CA CYS A 77 -18.71 9.16 -13.22
C CYS A 77 -18.42 7.77 -12.65
N VAL A 78 -18.16 6.81 -13.54
CA VAL A 78 -17.84 5.41 -13.23
C VAL A 78 -16.34 5.12 -13.32
N ILE A 79 -15.52 6.10 -13.70
CA ILE A 79 -14.07 5.94 -13.83
C ILE A 79 -13.37 6.70 -12.70
N THR A 80 -12.33 6.10 -12.13
CA THR A 80 -11.37 6.81 -11.28
C THR A 80 -9.97 6.72 -11.88
N SER A 81 -9.15 7.74 -11.63
CA SER A 81 -7.72 7.72 -12.01
C SER A 81 -6.86 7.82 -10.76
N VAL A 82 -6.08 6.79 -10.47
CA VAL A 82 -5.12 6.76 -9.37
C VAL A 82 -3.75 7.21 -9.90
N GLU A 83 -3.17 8.21 -9.24
CA GLU A 83 -1.91 8.84 -9.63
C GLU A 83 -1.10 9.20 -8.37
N GLN A 84 0.21 9.35 -8.52
CA GLN A 84 1.05 9.98 -7.49
C GLN A 84 1.27 11.45 -7.83
N SER A 85 1.10 12.35 -6.87
CA SER A 85 1.38 13.78 -7.02
C SER A 85 0.70 14.42 -8.26
N LYS A 86 -0.55 14.05 -8.56
CA LYS A 86 -1.30 14.45 -9.77
C LYS A 86 -0.56 14.15 -11.10
N GLY A 87 0.14 13.01 -11.16
CA GLY A 87 0.84 12.53 -12.35
C GLY A 87 2.22 13.15 -12.57
N LYS A 88 2.75 13.91 -11.60
CA LYS A 88 4.12 14.45 -11.63
C LYS A 88 5.19 13.39 -11.32
N SER A 89 4.78 12.28 -10.71
CA SER A 89 5.68 11.21 -10.28
C SER A 89 5.15 9.86 -10.77
N TYR A 90 6.05 8.89 -10.94
CA TYR A 90 5.68 7.53 -11.31
C TYR A 90 5.13 6.80 -10.09
N LEU A 91 4.09 6.01 -10.30
CA LEU A 91 3.62 5.04 -9.32
C LEU A 91 4.71 3.99 -9.13
N GLU A 92 4.98 3.67 -7.87
CA GLU A 92 5.83 2.54 -7.53
C GLU A 92 5.01 1.26 -7.69
N ALA A 93 5.32 0.51 -8.73
CA ALA A 93 4.53 -0.62 -9.14
C ALA A 93 5.39 -1.80 -9.61
N GLU A 94 4.86 -2.98 -9.42
CA GLU A 94 5.40 -4.25 -9.91
C GLU A 94 4.36 -4.93 -10.78
N ARG A 95 4.79 -5.59 -11.84
CA ARG A 95 3.92 -6.30 -12.77
C ARG A 95 4.48 -7.69 -13.05
N PHE A 96 3.72 -8.69 -12.66
CA PHE A 96 3.99 -10.10 -12.94
C PHE A 96 3.07 -10.53 -14.07
N VAL A 97 3.64 -10.97 -15.19
CA VAL A 97 2.88 -11.40 -16.37
C VAL A 97 3.06 -12.91 -16.52
N ALA A 98 1.96 -13.64 -16.53
CA ALA A 98 1.98 -15.07 -16.79
C ALA A 98 2.46 -15.36 -18.22
N LYS A 99 3.30 -16.37 -18.40
CA LYS A 99 3.83 -16.74 -19.71
C LYS A 99 2.93 -17.75 -20.41
N GLU A 100 2.47 -18.77 -19.66
CA GLU A 100 1.76 -19.94 -20.19
C GLU A 100 0.29 -20.02 -19.75
N GLY A 101 -0.19 -19.06 -18.96
CA GLY A 101 -1.62 -18.96 -18.60
C GLY A 101 -1.84 -18.95 -17.09
N LEU A 102 -2.85 -19.68 -16.62
CA LEU A 102 -3.24 -19.66 -15.21
C LEU A 102 -2.21 -20.35 -14.30
N GLU A 103 -1.49 -21.35 -14.81
CA GLU A 103 -0.49 -22.11 -14.04
C GLU A 103 0.69 -21.25 -13.60
N ASP A 104 1.07 -20.27 -14.44
CA ASP A 104 2.10 -19.27 -14.14
C ASP A 104 1.58 -18.09 -13.33
N PHE A 105 0.28 -18.03 -13.07
CA PHE A 105 -0.36 -16.90 -12.39
C PHE A 105 -0.22 -17.02 -10.88
N ASP A 106 1.02 -16.90 -10.40
CA ASP A 106 1.36 -17.09 -9.00
C ASP A 106 1.26 -15.78 -8.17
N VAL A 107 0.33 -15.78 -7.22
CA VAL A 107 0.10 -14.70 -6.24
C VAL A 107 1.23 -14.60 -5.21
N GLY A 108 1.95 -15.70 -4.98
CA GLY A 108 3.15 -15.75 -4.12
C GLY A 108 4.23 -14.76 -4.56
N ASN A 109 4.22 -14.35 -5.83
CA ASN A 109 5.10 -13.31 -6.35
C ASN A 109 4.98 -11.96 -5.63
N LEU A 110 3.80 -11.64 -5.10
CA LEU A 110 3.59 -10.44 -4.29
C LEU A 110 4.38 -10.47 -2.96
N GLY A 111 4.81 -11.65 -2.51
CA GLY A 111 5.69 -11.82 -1.36
C GLY A 111 7.14 -11.45 -1.66
N PHE A 112 7.62 -11.67 -2.90
CA PHE A 112 8.99 -11.32 -3.30
C PHE A 112 9.20 -9.81 -3.38
N ALA A 113 8.13 -9.03 -3.62
CA ALA A 113 8.11 -7.57 -3.54
C ALA A 113 8.60 -6.99 -2.20
N ARG A 114 8.70 -7.82 -1.15
CA ARG A 114 9.30 -7.44 0.13
C ARG A 114 10.83 -7.30 0.05
N ARG A 115 11.47 -8.00 -0.88
CA ARG A 115 12.91 -7.96 -1.08
C ARG A 115 13.17 -6.84 -2.09
N LYS A 116 14.01 -5.87 -1.73
CA LYS A 116 14.45 -4.77 -2.62
C LYS A 116 15.12 -5.22 -3.93
N GLU A 117 15.18 -6.52 -4.19
CA GLU A 117 16.05 -7.20 -5.14
C GLU A 117 15.28 -7.90 -6.26
N TYR A 118 14.01 -7.53 -6.52
CA TYR A 118 13.27 -8.04 -7.68
C TYR A 118 13.08 -7.00 -8.80
N PRO A 119 14.17 -6.45 -9.37
CA PRO A 119 14.09 -5.41 -10.41
C PRO A 119 13.40 -5.89 -11.69
N HIS A 120 13.33 -7.21 -11.91
CA HIS A 120 12.68 -7.80 -13.07
C HIS A 120 11.16 -7.60 -13.11
N ALA A 121 10.53 -7.37 -11.96
CA ALA A 121 9.09 -7.13 -11.88
C ALA A 121 8.74 -5.63 -11.91
N GLU A 122 9.71 -4.72 -11.82
CA GLU A 122 9.47 -3.29 -11.72
C GLU A 122 8.71 -2.76 -12.95
N PHE A 123 7.51 -2.21 -12.74
CA PHE A 123 6.70 -1.63 -13.81
C PHE A 123 7.07 -0.17 -14.04
N LYS A 124 8.26 0.04 -14.63
CA LYS A 124 8.82 1.37 -14.88
C LYS A 124 7.90 2.26 -15.73
N GLY A 125 7.85 3.54 -15.37
CA GLY A 125 7.16 4.56 -16.16
C GLY A 125 5.64 4.64 -15.95
N LEU A 126 5.05 3.84 -15.06
CA LEU A 126 3.61 3.87 -14.79
C LEU A 126 3.21 5.19 -14.09
N LYS A 127 2.61 6.14 -14.82
CA LYS A 127 2.17 7.43 -14.23
C LYS A 127 0.77 7.38 -13.60
N ARG A 128 -0.10 6.50 -14.12
CA ARG A 128 -1.52 6.49 -13.81
C ARG A 128 -2.12 5.11 -14.03
N VAL A 129 -3.08 4.76 -13.18
CA VAL A 129 -4.02 3.68 -13.44
C VAL A 129 -5.43 4.24 -13.47
N SER A 130 -6.18 3.94 -14.53
CA SER A 130 -7.59 4.30 -14.65
C SER A 130 -8.43 3.04 -14.52
N ILE A 131 -9.39 3.06 -13.59
CA ILE A 131 -10.24 1.92 -13.24
C ILE A 131 -11.68 2.31 -13.55
N SER A 132 -12.35 1.48 -14.36
CA SER A 132 -13.78 1.61 -14.64
C SER A 132 -14.57 0.68 -13.73
N PHE A 133 -15.60 1.21 -13.08
CA PHE A 133 -16.51 0.48 -12.19
C PHE A 133 -17.84 0.24 -12.90
N ARG A 134 -18.68 -0.63 -12.33
CA ARG A 134 -20.01 -0.93 -12.89
C ARG A 134 -20.99 0.21 -12.65
N SER A 135 -20.84 0.91 -11.53
CA SER A 135 -21.68 2.03 -11.14
C SER A 135 -20.87 3.19 -10.56
N SER A 136 -21.48 4.38 -10.51
CA SER A 136 -20.86 5.52 -9.85
C SER A 136 -20.73 5.30 -8.34
N ASP A 137 -21.64 4.52 -7.74
CA ASP A 137 -21.62 4.25 -6.30
C ASP A 137 -20.43 3.35 -5.93
N GLU A 138 -20.16 2.30 -6.71
CA GLU A 138 -18.94 1.48 -6.53
C GLU A 138 -17.67 2.33 -6.65
N ARG A 139 -17.62 3.23 -7.63
CA ARG A 139 -16.50 4.17 -7.81
C ARG A 139 -16.37 5.14 -6.63
N LYS A 140 -17.49 5.58 -6.02
CA LYS A 140 -17.55 6.42 -4.79
C LYS A 140 -17.01 5.66 -3.60
N SER A 141 -17.44 4.41 -3.40
CA SER A 141 -16.96 3.58 -2.31
C SER A 141 -15.45 3.33 -2.39
N PHE A 142 -14.90 3.13 -3.60
CA PHE A 142 -13.48 2.93 -3.77
C PHE A 142 -12.64 4.21 -3.62
N ALA A 143 -12.94 5.25 -4.40
CA ALA A 143 -12.08 6.43 -4.54
C ALA A 143 -12.55 7.66 -3.74
N GLY A 144 -13.69 7.56 -3.07
CA GLY A 144 -14.33 8.70 -2.42
C GLY A 144 -14.96 9.66 -3.42
N TYR A 145 -15.24 10.88 -2.95
CA TYR A 145 -15.81 11.95 -3.74
C TYR A 145 -15.41 13.31 -3.17
N LYS A 146 -15.55 14.36 -3.98
CA LYS A 146 -15.22 15.71 -3.55
C LYS A 146 -16.08 16.10 -2.36
N CYS A 147 -15.44 16.50 -1.27
CA CYS A 147 -16.07 16.98 -0.04
C CYS A 147 -15.47 18.33 0.38
N GLY A 148 -16.16 19.03 1.28
CA GLY A 148 -15.69 20.29 1.88
C GLY A 148 -14.87 20.12 3.17
N CYS A 149 -14.53 18.89 3.56
CA CYS A 149 -13.83 18.63 4.81
C CYS A 149 -12.41 19.23 4.79
N LYS A 150 -12.03 19.91 5.88
CA LYS A 150 -10.66 20.39 6.09
C LYS A 150 -9.81 19.28 6.69
N SER A 151 -9.15 18.46 5.87
CA SER A 151 -8.32 17.32 6.33
C SER A 151 -6.92 17.73 6.83
N ASN A 152 -6.79 18.91 7.45
CA ASN A 152 -5.51 19.47 7.90
C ASN A 152 -4.98 18.83 9.19
N THR A 153 -5.86 18.26 10.02
CA THR A 153 -5.50 17.51 11.23
C THR A 153 -5.86 16.04 11.07
N TRP A 154 -5.20 15.16 11.81
CA TRP A 154 -5.51 13.72 11.76
C TRP A 154 -6.95 13.43 12.24
N GLY A 155 -7.44 14.17 13.24
CA GLY A 155 -8.83 14.08 13.68
C GLY A 155 -9.83 14.47 12.59
N ASN A 156 -9.57 15.55 11.85
CA ASN A 156 -10.44 15.95 10.74
C ASN A 156 -10.35 14.98 9.55
N LEU A 157 -9.16 14.44 9.26
CA LEU A 157 -8.98 13.41 8.26
C LEU A 157 -9.80 12.15 8.60
N ASN A 158 -9.74 11.67 9.85
CA ASN A 158 -10.50 10.50 10.27
C ASN A 158 -12.02 10.73 10.21
N LYS A 159 -12.50 11.94 10.53
CA LYS A 159 -13.92 12.29 10.33
C LYS A 159 -14.30 12.26 8.85
N CYS A 160 -13.43 12.79 7.98
CA CYS A 160 -13.62 12.78 6.53
C CYS A 160 -13.66 11.35 5.98
N ILE A 161 -12.76 10.49 6.46
CA ILE A 161 -12.72 9.06 6.14
C ILE A 161 -13.98 8.35 6.63
N GLY A 162 -14.37 8.54 7.90
CA GLY A 162 -15.56 7.93 8.48
C GLY A 162 -16.87 8.35 7.82
N ALA A 163 -16.89 9.52 7.15
CA ALA A 163 -18.00 9.95 6.30
C ALA A 163 -17.97 9.37 4.87
N GLY A 164 -17.02 8.48 4.56
CA GLY A 164 -16.85 7.86 3.24
C GLY A 164 -16.26 8.78 2.16
N HIS A 165 -15.89 10.02 2.50
CA HIS A 165 -15.46 11.01 1.51
C HIS A 165 -14.15 10.67 0.80
N GLN A 166 -13.31 9.85 1.43
CA GLN A 166 -12.03 9.42 0.84
C GLN A 166 -12.10 8.02 0.23
N GLY A 167 -13.22 7.29 0.43
CA GLY A 167 -13.37 5.89 0.07
C GLY A 167 -12.33 4.97 0.70
N ILE A 168 -12.37 3.70 0.28
CA ILE A 168 -11.44 2.65 0.72
C ILE A 168 -9.98 3.04 0.42
N LEU A 169 -9.72 3.68 -0.73
CA LEU A 169 -8.37 4.12 -1.08
C LEU A 169 -7.80 5.10 -0.02
N GLY A 170 -8.64 5.99 0.49
CA GLY A 170 -8.27 6.93 1.55
C GLY A 170 -8.08 6.26 2.91
N GLU A 171 -8.95 5.31 3.26
CA GLU A 171 -8.85 4.50 4.47
C GLU A 171 -7.52 3.76 4.53
N VAL A 172 -7.22 2.99 3.49
CA VAL A 172 -5.99 2.19 3.38
C VAL A 172 -4.75 3.08 3.45
N LYS A 173 -4.78 4.24 2.78
CA LYS A 173 -3.69 5.22 2.88
C LYS A 173 -3.50 5.72 4.32
N ALA A 174 -4.57 6.01 5.03
CA ALA A 174 -4.50 6.47 6.42
C ALA A 174 -3.94 5.40 7.37
N VAL A 175 -4.30 4.13 7.17
CA VAL A 175 -3.72 3.00 7.91
C VAL A 175 -2.21 2.93 7.69
N GLY A 176 -1.75 2.96 6.43
CA GLY A 176 -0.31 2.93 6.13
C GLY A 176 0.45 4.13 6.72
N GLN A 177 -0.16 5.32 6.74
CA GLN A 177 0.41 6.50 7.40
C GLN A 177 0.48 6.34 8.92
N GLN A 178 -0.54 5.74 9.54
CA GLN A 178 -0.57 5.49 10.98
C GLN A 178 0.52 4.51 11.39
N GLU A 179 0.67 3.40 10.68
CA GLU A 179 1.73 2.41 10.91
C GLU A 179 3.11 3.05 10.75
N LEU A 180 3.33 3.84 9.70
CA LEU A 180 4.59 4.54 9.48
C LEU A 180 4.91 5.54 10.61
N ARG A 181 3.92 6.27 11.10
CA ARG A 181 4.08 7.17 12.26
C ARG A 181 4.36 6.41 13.56
N ALA A 182 3.76 5.23 13.74
CA ALA A 182 4.03 4.38 14.89
C ALA A 182 5.49 3.89 14.85
N TYR A 183 5.96 3.44 13.68
CA TYR A 183 7.36 3.05 13.46
C TYR A 183 8.34 4.17 13.83
N HIS A 184 8.10 5.40 13.34
CA HIS A 184 8.98 6.54 13.64
C HIS A 184 9.00 6.88 15.14
N ARG A 185 7.83 6.93 15.80
CA ARG A 185 7.74 7.17 17.26
C ARG A 185 8.43 6.10 18.09
N ALA A 186 8.37 4.84 17.65
CA ALA A 186 9.01 3.75 18.37
C ALA A 186 10.54 3.82 18.26
N GLY A 187 11.08 4.28 17.13
CA GLY A 187 12.52 4.50 16.96
C GLY A 187 13.08 5.65 17.81
N GLU A 188 12.31 6.72 18.02
CA GLU A 188 12.71 7.86 18.87
C GLU A 188 12.92 7.46 20.35
N ASN A 189 12.14 6.49 20.84
CA ASN A 189 12.24 5.99 22.22
C ASN A 189 13.39 4.98 22.44
N HIS A 190 14.12 4.61 21.38
CA HIS A 190 15.12 3.55 21.40
C HIS A 190 16.46 3.98 20.78
N ALA A 191 16.87 5.24 20.99
CA ALA A 191 18.12 5.80 20.45
C ALA A 191 19.41 5.03 20.87
N ASP A 192 19.35 4.22 21.94
CA ASP A 192 20.49 3.44 22.44
C ASP A 192 20.55 1.98 21.94
N ILE A 193 19.71 1.56 20.98
CA ILE A 193 19.64 0.15 20.55
C ILE A 193 20.37 -0.09 19.22
N VAL A 194 21.37 -0.98 19.24
CA VAL A 194 22.12 -1.43 18.07
C VAL A 194 21.21 -2.23 17.13
N ILE A 195 21.02 -1.74 15.92
CA ILE A 195 20.27 -2.43 14.85
C ILE A 195 21.15 -3.54 14.27
N GLY A 196 20.93 -4.79 14.69
CA GLY A 196 21.46 -5.97 14.02
C GLY A 196 20.53 -6.42 12.90
N GLN A 197 21.02 -6.52 11.65
CA GLN A 197 20.33 -7.32 10.63
C GLN A 197 20.45 -8.80 11.01
N ALA A 198 19.33 -9.52 10.98
CA ALA A 198 19.35 -10.98 11.14
C ALA A 198 20.24 -11.60 10.04
N PRO A 199 21.01 -12.66 10.34
CA PRO A 199 21.84 -13.32 9.33
C PRO A 199 20.94 -13.85 8.21
N THR A 200 21.36 -13.66 6.95
CA THR A 200 20.76 -14.39 5.84
C THR A 200 21.00 -15.88 6.05
N ALA A 201 19.92 -16.68 6.06
CA ALA A 201 20.02 -18.12 6.13
C ALA A 201 20.94 -18.62 5.01
N VAL A 202 21.99 -19.34 5.40
CA VAL A 202 22.96 -20.02 4.52
C VAL A 202 22.36 -21.32 4.03
#